data_AF-A0A3D2VAX5-F1
#
_entry.id   AF-A0A3D2VAX5-F1
#
_cell.length_a   1.000
_cell.length_b   1.000
_cell.length_c   1.000
_cell.angle_alpha   90.00
_cell.angle_beta   90.00
_cell.angle_gamma   90.00
#
_symmetry.space_group_name_H-M   'P 1'
#
loop_
_entity.id
_entity.type
_entity.pdbx_description
1 polymer ?
#
loop_
_entity_poly.entity_id
_entity_poly.type
_entity_poly.pdbx_seq_one_letter_code
_entity_poly.pdbx_strand_id
1 'polypeptide(L)'
;MLKIGPINVDPGILLAPMEDVSELPFRLICKELGADIVYTEFVNAEGLLREDPQGPRRSFRKLNFLEKERPMGIQLYGAASLSMEKATEIASAQNPDLIDINCGCWVSNVALRGAGAGLLRDLPQMKEIVSRVVGATHLPVTVKTRLGWDQDSIRIVEVAKM
;
A
#
# COMPACT_ATOMS: atom_id res chain seq x y z
N MET A 1 -14.17 -14.12 10.02
CA MET A 1 -13.84 -14.42 8.61
C MET A 1 -13.85 -13.13 7.79
N LEU A 2 -12.68 -12.74 7.28
CA LEU A 2 -12.46 -11.60 6.38
C LEU A 2 -12.20 -12.12 4.96
N LYS A 3 -12.76 -11.42 3.96
CA LYS A 3 -12.59 -11.74 2.54
C LYS A 3 -12.09 -10.53 1.76
N ILE A 4 -11.00 -10.69 1.02
CA ILE A 4 -10.42 -9.69 0.11
C ILE A 4 -10.23 -10.36 -1.26
N GLY A 5 -11.19 -10.16 -2.18
CA GLY A 5 -11.20 -10.89 -3.45
C GLY A 5 -11.20 -12.42 -3.24
N PRO A 6 -10.19 -13.16 -3.73
CA PRO A 6 -10.03 -14.60 -3.51
C PRO A 6 -9.41 -14.96 -2.16
N ILE A 7 -8.84 -14.00 -1.42
CA ILE A 7 -8.21 -14.24 -0.12
C ILE A 7 -9.29 -14.38 0.94
N ASN A 8 -9.28 -15.49 1.68
CA ASN A 8 -10.16 -15.75 2.80
C ASN A 8 -9.31 -16.10 4.02
N VAL A 9 -9.51 -15.36 5.11
CA VAL A 9 -8.77 -15.56 6.37
C VAL A 9 -9.71 -15.48 7.56
N ASP A 10 -9.40 -16.22 8.62
CA ASP A 10 -10.15 -16.25 9.86
C ASP A 10 -9.17 -16.47 11.02
N PRO A 11 -9.08 -15.55 12.00
CA PRO A 11 -10.01 -14.45 12.32
C PRO A 11 -9.95 -13.21 11.42
N GLY A 12 -8.87 -13.02 10.65
CA GLY A 12 -8.65 -11.80 9.85
C GLY A 12 -7.81 -10.75 10.58
N ILE A 13 -6.75 -11.16 11.25
CA ILE A 13 -5.78 -10.30 11.92
C ILE A 13 -4.70 -9.89 10.92
N LEU A 14 -4.69 -8.60 10.58
CA LEU A 14 -3.78 -8.01 9.60
C LEU A 14 -2.66 -7.27 10.33
N LEU A 15 -1.39 -7.60 10.05
CA LEU A 15 -0.26 -6.83 10.54
C LEU A 15 -0.21 -5.49 9.80
N ALA A 16 -0.24 -4.38 10.52
CA ALA A 16 -0.14 -3.06 9.90
C ALA A 16 1.23 -2.84 9.22
N PRO A 17 1.29 -2.24 8.02
CA PRO A 17 2.54 -1.82 7.40
C PRO A 17 3.13 -0.65 8.20
N MET A 18 4.43 -0.73 8.49
CA MET A 18 5.16 0.21 9.33
C MET A 18 6.57 0.39 8.77
N GLU A 19 6.87 1.60 8.27
CA GLU A 19 8.22 1.96 7.81
C GLU A 19 9.28 1.70 8.89
N ASP A 20 10.42 1.12 8.49
CA ASP A 20 11.56 0.72 9.33
C ASP A 20 11.21 -0.29 10.45
N VAL A 21 10.05 -0.95 10.37
CA VAL A 21 9.60 -1.95 11.36
C VAL A 21 9.14 -3.23 10.68
N SER A 22 8.25 -3.15 9.70
CA SER A 22 7.67 -4.32 9.03
C SER A 22 8.58 -4.89 7.93
N GLU A 23 9.88 -5.00 8.23
CA GLU A 23 10.84 -5.71 7.38
C GLU A 23 10.61 -7.23 7.40
N LEU A 24 11.21 -7.94 6.45
CA LEU A 24 10.95 -9.36 6.20
C LEU A 24 11.08 -10.24 7.46
N PRO A 25 12.16 -10.15 8.28
CA PRO A 25 12.26 -10.94 9.51
C PRO A 25 11.11 -10.70 10.49
N PHE A 26 10.70 -9.44 10.67
CA PHE A 26 9.61 -9.08 11.58
C PHE A 26 8.27 -9.65 11.09
N ARG A 27 8.00 -9.54 9.78
CA ARG A 27 6.76 -10.09 9.19
C ARG A 27 6.69 -11.61 9.33
N LEU A 28 7.80 -12.32 9.17
CA LEU A 28 7.85 -13.78 9.38
C LEU A 28 7.50 -14.14 10.82
N ILE A 29 8.08 -13.44 11.80
CA ILE A 29 7.77 -13.67 13.22
C ILE A 29 6.29 -13.41 13.49
N CYS A 30 5.74 -12.29 13.00
CA CYS A 30 4.31 -12.02 13.17
C CYS A 30 3.42 -13.07 12.51
N LYS A 31 3.82 -13.59 11.34
CA LYS A 31 3.12 -14.67 10.65
C LYS A 31 3.09 -15.95 11.50
N GLU A 32 4.24 -16.34 12.05
CA GLU A 32 4.37 -17.50 12.94
C GLU A 32 3.57 -17.34 14.24
N LEU A 33 3.40 -16.09 14.71
CA LEU A 33 2.64 -15.76 15.92
C LEU A 33 1.14 -15.50 15.66
N GLY A 34 0.64 -15.71 14.44
CA GLY A 34 -0.79 -15.71 14.14
C GLY A 34 -1.33 -14.50 13.37
N ALA A 35 -0.47 -13.70 12.72
CA ALA A 35 -0.95 -12.74 11.72
C ALA A 35 -1.45 -13.47 10.47
N ASP A 36 -2.68 -13.19 10.07
CA ASP A 36 -3.31 -13.83 8.90
C ASP A 36 -2.80 -13.24 7.58
N ILE A 37 -2.57 -11.93 7.54
CA ILE A 37 -2.01 -11.21 6.39
C ILE A 37 -0.96 -10.24 6.88
N VAL A 38 0.15 -10.16 6.16
CA VAL A 38 1.24 -9.20 6.42
C VAL A 38 1.45 -8.29 5.22
N TYR A 39 1.99 -7.11 5.45
CA TYR A 39 2.24 -6.12 4.41
C TYR A 39 3.70 -5.70 4.43
N THR A 40 4.25 -5.38 3.26
CA THR A 40 5.56 -4.71 3.18
C THR A 40 5.55 -3.39 3.94
N GLU A 41 6.74 -2.84 4.18
CA GLU A 41 6.87 -1.41 4.45
C GLU A 41 6.32 -0.55 3.30
N PHE A 42 6.35 0.78 3.46
CA PHE A 42 5.82 1.70 2.46
C PHE A 42 6.76 1.77 1.25
N VAL A 43 6.25 1.42 0.08
CA VAL A 43 7.00 1.46 -1.17
C VAL A 43 6.67 2.75 -1.93
N ASN A 44 7.69 3.59 -2.14
CA ASN A 44 7.55 4.85 -2.84
C ASN A 44 7.43 4.62 -4.35
N ALA A 45 6.30 4.99 -4.94
CA ALA A 45 6.05 4.82 -6.38
C ALA A 45 7.06 5.59 -7.25
N GLU A 46 7.38 6.84 -6.92
CA GLU A 46 8.40 7.63 -7.61
C GLU A 46 9.80 7.03 -7.43
N GLY A 47 10.09 6.52 -6.24
CA GLY A 47 11.36 5.87 -5.92
C GLY A 47 11.60 4.64 -6.80
N LEU A 48 10.59 3.78 -6.94
CA LEU A 48 10.67 2.60 -7.80
C LEU A 48 10.99 2.94 -9.26
N LEU A 49 10.43 4.03 -9.78
CA LEU A 49 10.61 4.41 -11.20
C LEU A 49 11.95 5.10 -11.48
N ARG A 50 12.54 5.74 -10.45
CA ARG A 50 13.80 6.50 -10.59
C ARG A 50 15.04 5.67 -10.28
N GLU A 51 14.90 4.54 -9.59
CA GLU A 51 16.04 3.75 -9.16
C GLU A 51 16.84 3.20 -10.34
N ASP A 52 18.14 3.50 -10.33
CA ASP A 52 19.10 3.02 -11.31
C ASP A 52 19.25 1.49 -11.20
N PRO A 53 19.19 0.74 -12.32
CA PRO A 53 19.52 -0.68 -12.34
C PRO A 53 20.87 -1.04 -11.68
N GLN A 54 21.85 -0.15 -11.67
CA GLN A 54 23.18 -0.37 -11.11
C GLN A 54 23.40 0.27 -9.72
N GLY A 55 22.39 0.97 -9.18
CA GLY A 55 22.46 1.68 -7.91
C GLY A 55 21.83 0.92 -6.72
N PRO A 56 21.83 1.53 -5.52
CA PRO A 56 21.15 0.97 -4.35
C PRO A 56 19.64 0.95 -4.59
N ARG A 57 19.08 -0.24 -4.87
CA ARG A 57 17.66 -0.41 -5.18
C ARG A 57 16.80 -0.47 -3.90
N ARG A 58 16.75 0.61 -3.13
CA ARG A 58 16.11 0.66 -1.81
C ARG A 58 14.63 0.31 -1.88
N SER A 59 13.92 0.87 -2.86
CA SER A 59 12.49 0.68 -3.08
C SER A 59 12.21 -0.72 -3.61
N PHE A 60 13.03 -1.24 -4.53
CA PHE A 60 12.89 -2.63 -4.99
C PHE A 60 13.13 -3.64 -3.88
N ARG A 61 14.10 -3.43 -2.98
CA ARG A 61 14.35 -4.35 -1.87
C ARG A 61 13.12 -4.53 -0.98
N LYS A 62 12.29 -3.51 -0.84
CA LYS A 62 11.03 -3.58 -0.08
C LYS A 62 9.95 -4.41 -0.76
N LEU A 63 10.07 -4.68 -2.06
CA LEU A 63 9.17 -5.58 -2.78
C LEU A 63 9.46 -7.06 -2.50
N ASN A 64 10.60 -7.39 -1.87
CA ASN A 64 10.98 -8.77 -1.60
C ASN A 64 10.16 -9.34 -0.44
N PHE A 65 9.68 -10.56 -0.65
CA PHE A 65 9.01 -11.39 0.36
C PHE A 65 9.30 -12.87 0.07
N LEU A 66 9.00 -13.73 1.05
CA LEU A 66 9.08 -15.18 0.96
C LEU A 66 7.68 -15.78 0.85
N GLU A 67 7.60 -16.96 0.24
CA GLU A 67 6.34 -17.72 0.13
C GLU A 67 5.67 -17.97 1.49
N LYS A 68 6.47 -18.12 2.55
CA LYS A 68 5.98 -18.30 3.93
C LYS A 68 5.19 -17.12 4.48
N GLU A 69 5.32 -15.94 3.88
CA GLU A 69 4.58 -14.74 4.31
C GLU A 69 3.14 -14.73 3.79
N ARG A 70 2.82 -15.53 2.76
CA ARG A 70 1.51 -15.52 2.11
C ARG A 70 0.37 -15.94 3.06
N PRO A 71 -0.84 -15.34 2.97
CA PRO A 71 -1.16 -14.19 2.11
C PRO A 71 -0.43 -12.91 2.56
N MET A 72 0.07 -12.13 1.60
CA MET A 72 0.78 -10.88 1.85
C MET A 72 0.47 -9.79 0.81
N GLY A 73 0.61 -8.53 1.23
CA GLY A 73 0.37 -7.38 0.38
C GLY A 73 1.59 -6.47 0.22
N ILE A 74 1.70 -5.83 -0.94
CA ILE A 74 2.65 -4.73 -1.16
C ILE A 74 1.91 -3.40 -1.02
N GLN A 75 2.35 -2.55 -0.10
CA GLN A 75 1.76 -1.22 0.08
C GLN A 75 2.54 -0.14 -0.69
N LEU A 76 1.87 0.51 -1.63
CA LEU A 76 2.40 1.61 -2.44
C LEU A 76 1.94 2.97 -1.91
N TYR A 77 2.76 4.00 -2.11
CA TYR A 77 2.37 5.39 -1.88
C TYR A 77 2.97 6.34 -2.92
N GLY A 78 2.23 7.41 -3.22
CA GLY A 78 2.60 8.42 -4.19
C GLY A 78 1.47 9.44 -4.40
N ALA A 79 1.78 10.55 -5.05
CA ALA A 79 0.82 11.61 -5.39
C ALA A 79 0.48 11.68 -6.89
N ALA A 80 1.34 11.12 -7.74
CA ALA A 80 1.18 11.13 -9.19
C ALA A 80 0.50 9.85 -9.67
N SER A 81 -0.62 10.00 -10.36
CA SER A 81 -1.48 8.90 -10.82
C SER A 81 -0.75 7.95 -11.79
N LEU A 82 -0.01 8.49 -12.76
CA LEU A 82 0.84 7.72 -13.68
C LEU A 82 1.98 6.97 -12.97
N SER A 83 2.56 7.55 -11.92
CA SER A 83 3.64 6.91 -11.19
C SER A 83 3.12 5.75 -10.34
N MET A 84 1.96 5.93 -9.72
CA MET A 84 1.26 4.87 -8.99
C MET A 84 0.86 3.70 -9.91
N GLU A 85 0.39 4.00 -11.13
CA GLU A 85 0.08 3.01 -12.16
C GLU A 85 1.30 2.14 -12.48
N LYS A 86 2.40 2.76 -12.92
CA LYS A 86 3.62 2.03 -13.28
C LYS A 86 4.26 1.29 -12.09
N ALA A 87 4.23 1.88 -10.91
CA ALA A 87 4.71 1.22 -9.70
C ALA A 87 3.86 -0.01 -9.35
N THR A 88 2.56 0.03 -9.63
CA THR A 88 1.65 -1.11 -9.47
C THR A 88 1.97 -2.23 -10.43
N GLU A 89 2.29 -1.93 -11.68
CA GLU A 89 2.74 -2.94 -12.66
C GLU A 89 4.03 -3.63 -12.17
N ILE A 90 5.01 -2.86 -11.70
CA ILE A 90 6.28 -3.38 -11.16
C ILE A 90 6.04 -4.24 -9.91
N ALA A 91 5.20 -3.77 -8.98
CA ALA A 91 4.87 -4.50 -7.76
C ALA A 91 4.10 -5.79 -8.06
N SER A 92 3.14 -5.74 -9.00
CA SER A 92 2.35 -6.89 -9.42
C SER A 92 3.22 -7.97 -10.09
N ALA A 93 4.28 -7.57 -10.79
CA ALA A 93 5.24 -8.52 -11.36
C ALA A 93 6.02 -9.31 -10.30
N GLN A 94 6.06 -8.86 -9.04
CA GLN A 94 6.59 -9.64 -7.92
C GLN A 94 5.59 -10.68 -7.38
N ASN A 95 4.38 -10.71 -7.95
CA ASN A 95 3.32 -11.66 -7.65
C ASN A 95 2.88 -11.70 -6.16
N PRO A 96 2.61 -10.56 -5.49
CA PRO A 96 2.00 -10.57 -4.15
C PRO A 96 0.55 -11.06 -4.21
N ASP A 97 -0.10 -11.26 -3.06
CA ASP A 97 -1.50 -11.70 -3.04
C ASP A 97 -2.48 -10.51 -3.19
N LEU A 98 -2.05 -9.29 -2.84
CA LEU A 98 -2.82 -8.06 -3.00
C LEU A 98 -1.93 -6.82 -3.12
N ILE A 99 -2.48 -5.75 -3.69
CA ILE A 99 -1.86 -4.40 -3.71
C ILE A 99 -2.61 -3.51 -2.74
N ASP A 100 -1.91 -2.76 -1.90
CA ASP A 100 -2.51 -1.78 -1.00
C ASP A 100 -2.02 -0.37 -1.31
N ILE A 101 -2.91 0.62 -1.16
CA ILE A 101 -2.59 2.03 -1.37
C ILE A 101 -2.59 2.76 -0.02
N ASN A 102 -1.45 3.38 0.33
CA ASN A 102 -1.35 4.24 1.50
C ASN A 102 -1.96 5.61 1.22
N CYS A 103 -3.17 5.84 1.74
CA CYS A 103 -3.88 7.12 1.76
C CYS A 103 -4.02 7.66 3.19
N GLY A 104 -3.06 7.33 4.08
CA GLY A 104 -3.19 7.61 5.53
C GLY A 104 -1.92 8.11 6.24
N CYS A 105 -0.75 8.03 5.62
CA CYS A 105 0.49 8.56 6.21
C CYS A 105 0.40 10.08 6.35
N TRP A 106 0.58 10.57 7.59
CA TRP A 106 0.44 11.98 7.95
C TRP A 106 1.79 12.70 8.08
N VAL A 107 2.91 11.96 7.93
CA VAL A 107 4.25 12.55 8.02
C VAL A 107 4.36 13.67 7.00
N SER A 108 4.81 14.83 7.45
CA SER A 108 4.73 16.09 6.70
C SER A 108 5.40 16.02 5.32
N ASN A 109 6.51 15.28 5.20
CA ASN A 109 7.24 15.07 3.95
C ASN A 109 6.48 14.23 2.90
N VAL A 110 5.45 13.48 3.31
CA VAL A 110 4.55 12.72 2.44
C VAL A 110 3.24 13.49 2.24
N ALA A 111 2.60 13.86 3.35
CA ALA A 111 1.27 14.46 3.36
C ALA A 111 1.22 15.83 2.66
N LEU A 112 2.20 16.69 2.89
CA LEU A 112 2.24 18.02 2.26
C LEU A 112 2.60 17.98 0.77
N ARG A 113 3.06 16.83 0.26
CA ARG A 113 3.33 16.59 -1.17
C ARG A 113 2.14 15.97 -1.90
N GLY A 114 0.98 15.86 -1.24
CA GLY A 114 -0.23 15.31 -1.85
C GLY A 114 -0.29 13.78 -1.87
N ALA A 115 0.56 13.08 -1.10
CA ALA A 115 0.51 11.64 -0.93
C ALA A 115 -0.01 11.28 0.47
N GLY A 116 -0.30 9.99 0.75
CA GLY A 116 -0.75 9.55 2.07
C GLY A 116 -2.05 10.26 2.47
N ALA A 117 -2.11 10.81 3.69
CA ALA A 117 -3.27 11.57 4.16
C ALA A 117 -3.49 12.87 3.36
N GLY A 118 -2.50 13.36 2.62
CA GLY A 118 -2.64 14.50 1.72
C GLY A 118 -3.70 14.31 0.64
N LEU A 119 -3.91 13.06 0.20
CA LEU A 119 -4.95 12.69 -0.77
C LEU A 119 -6.37 12.94 -0.24
N LEU A 120 -6.57 12.98 1.08
CA LEU A 120 -7.87 13.29 1.67
C LEU A 120 -8.27 14.75 1.48
N ARG A 121 -7.35 15.63 1.08
CA ARG A 121 -7.66 17.02 0.71
C ARG A 121 -8.25 17.12 -0.69
N ASP A 122 -7.96 16.15 -1.58
CA ASP A 122 -8.37 16.13 -2.98
C ASP A 122 -8.88 14.72 -3.37
N LEU A 123 -10.18 14.48 -3.16
CA LEU A 123 -10.78 13.19 -3.53
C LEU A 123 -10.82 12.93 -5.03
N PRO A 124 -11.03 13.93 -5.92
CA PRO A 124 -10.85 13.71 -7.35
C PRO A 124 -9.48 13.11 -7.68
N GLN A 125 -8.40 13.65 -7.12
CA GLN A 125 -7.06 13.09 -7.28
C GLN A 125 -6.94 11.68 -6.68
N MET A 126 -7.44 11.47 -5.46
CA MET A 126 -7.44 10.16 -4.81
C MET A 126 -8.15 9.11 -5.68
N LYS A 127 -9.33 9.45 -6.22
CA LYS A 127 -10.13 8.57 -7.07
C LYS A 127 -9.40 8.24 -8.37
N GLU A 128 -8.73 9.22 -8.99
CA GLU A 128 -7.92 8.98 -10.18
C GLU A 128 -6.80 7.98 -9.89
N ILE A 129 -6.05 8.17 -8.79
CA ILE A 129 -4.98 7.27 -8.38
C ILE A 129 -5.51 5.85 -8.15
N VAL A 130 -6.57 5.70 -7.35
CA VAL A 130 -7.17 4.39 -7.06
C VAL A 130 -7.63 3.72 -8.35
N SER A 131 -8.30 4.45 -9.24
CA SER A 131 -8.79 3.91 -10.52
C SER A 131 -7.65 3.41 -11.41
N ARG A 132 -6.54 4.14 -11.48
CA ARG A 132 -5.36 3.71 -12.25
C ARG A 132 -4.68 2.49 -11.64
N VAL A 133 -4.52 2.45 -10.32
CA VAL A 133 -3.94 1.29 -9.62
C VAL A 133 -4.78 0.04 -9.86
N VAL A 134 -6.11 0.14 -9.73
CA VAL A 134 -7.05 -0.96 -10.02
C VAL A 134 -6.94 -1.42 -11.48
N GLY A 135 -6.78 -0.48 -12.43
CA GLY A 135 -6.61 -0.81 -13.85
C GLY A 135 -5.25 -1.43 -14.21
N ALA A 136 -4.23 -1.23 -13.37
CA ALA A 136 -2.86 -1.67 -13.61
C ALA A 136 -2.55 -3.09 -13.09
N THR A 137 -3.49 -3.75 -12.42
CA THR A 137 -3.28 -5.09 -11.86
C THR A 137 -4.54 -5.94 -11.92
N HIS A 138 -4.34 -7.27 -11.94
CA HIS A 138 -5.41 -8.25 -11.79
C HIS A 138 -5.59 -8.70 -10.34
N LEU A 139 -4.70 -8.26 -9.44
CA LEU A 139 -4.73 -8.59 -8.01
C LEU A 139 -5.80 -7.75 -7.30
N PRO A 140 -6.35 -8.21 -6.16
CA PRO A 140 -7.18 -7.38 -5.31
C PRO A 140 -6.43 -6.12 -4.88
N VAL A 141 -7.12 -4.98 -4.94
CA VAL A 141 -6.59 -3.68 -4.49
C VAL A 141 -7.33 -3.22 -3.24
N THR A 142 -6.58 -2.82 -2.22
CA THR A 142 -7.11 -2.24 -0.97
C THR A 142 -6.57 -0.83 -0.74
N VAL A 143 -7.23 -0.09 0.14
CA VAL A 143 -6.82 1.27 0.54
C VAL A 143 -6.74 1.32 2.06
N LYS A 144 -5.58 1.75 2.58
CA LYS A 144 -5.40 2.09 4.00
C LYS A 144 -5.43 3.61 4.18
N THR A 145 -6.44 4.12 4.87
CA THR A 145 -6.67 5.56 5.02
C THR A 145 -7.00 6.01 6.46
N ARG A 146 -7.36 7.29 6.62
CA ARG A 146 -7.79 7.95 7.86
C ARG A 146 -9.20 8.51 7.68
N LEU A 147 -9.76 9.05 8.78
CA LEU A 147 -11.10 9.65 8.76
C LEU A 147 -11.22 10.88 7.84
N GLY A 148 -10.14 11.63 7.71
CA GLY A 148 -10.07 12.90 7.01
C GLY A 148 -8.66 13.48 7.11
N TRP A 149 -8.49 14.71 6.59
CA TRP A 149 -7.23 15.44 6.72
C TRP A 149 -7.02 15.96 8.15
N ASP A 150 -8.06 16.56 8.72
CA ASP A 150 -8.15 17.01 10.11
C ASP A 150 -9.58 16.77 10.66
N GLN A 151 -9.86 17.27 11.86
CA GLN A 151 -11.16 17.11 12.52
C GLN A 151 -12.29 17.86 11.81
N ASP A 152 -11.98 18.95 11.11
CA ASP A 152 -12.96 19.77 10.40
C ASP A 152 -13.22 19.26 8.97
N SER A 153 -12.46 18.25 8.53
CA SER A 153 -12.48 17.71 7.16
C SER A 153 -12.60 16.17 7.13
N ILE A 154 -13.42 15.61 8.03
CA ILE A 154 -13.77 14.19 8.05
C ILE A 154 -14.62 13.83 6.82
N ARG A 155 -14.09 13.02 5.91
CA ARG A 155 -14.76 12.61 4.65
C ARG A 155 -14.73 11.10 4.39
N ILE A 156 -14.49 10.28 5.41
CA ILE A 156 -14.34 8.82 5.27
C ILE A 156 -15.52 8.13 4.59
N VAL A 157 -16.74 8.62 4.79
CA VAL A 157 -17.94 8.03 4.17
C VAL A 157 -17.97 8.25 2.66
N GLU A 158 -17.49 9.40 2.18
CA GLU A 158 -17.32 9.66 0.74
C GLU A 158 -16.22 8.75 0.18
N VAL A 159 -15.10 8.65 0.91
CA VAL A 159 -13.97 7.80 0.52
C VAL A 159 -14.38 6.33 0.41
N ALA A 160 -15.17 5.82 1.35
CA ALA A 160 -15.60 4.42 1.35
C ALA A 160 -16.58 4.07 0.21
N LYS A 161 -17.19 5.08 -0.44
CA LYS A 161 -18.17 4.90 -1.53
C LYS A 161 -17.58 5.13 -2.92
N MET A 162 -16.31 5.57 -3.01
CA MET A 162 -15.72 6.04 -4.28
C MET A 162 -15.43 4.94 -5.29
#